data_AF-A0A7Y2HV27-F1
#
_entry.id   AF-A0A7Y2HV27-F1
#
_cell.length_a   1.000
_cell.length_b   1.000
_cell.length_c   1.000
_cell.angle_alpha   90.00
_cell.angle_beta   90.00
_cell.angle_gamma   90.00
#
_symmetry.space_group_name_H-M   'P 1'
#
loop_
_entity.id
_entity.type
_entity.pdbx_description
1 polymer ?
#
loop_
_entity_poly.entity_id
_entity_poly.type
_entity_poly.pdbx_seq_one_letter_code
_entity_poly.pdbx_strand_id
1 'polypeptide(L)'
;MKYLHYLAVAAIFWLLMTPVTAPAADDVQQLRAQFASIVDGLNGNSFDKFNRAIARNDMIARIYGSRLIDQNVKRAFSADFAAAIQGMFVASFPPSSKEILGTLIDFQFEGDQGSAVVRYAASGYRFSYHVYELKRAGKDRLQIVDWIDYYRGNRFSAEAGAELVMAMPTRAATRNLLENKSLSDGEVFQVAELFKAVRDNKAPRFFQIMGDLDDDILKEATLLRLGLRFALQSGDEGRIENAVRRVLAARPDDALYSLRLNDYFIPVRRYEE
;
A
#
# COMPACT_ATOMS: atom_id res chain seq x y z
N MET A 1 42.17 20.76 -35.95
CA MET A 1 42.07 19.77 -34.85
C MET A 1 41.45 20.46 -33.65
N LYS A 2 40.26 20.18 -33.13
CA LYS A 2 39.20 19.20 -33.40
C LYS A 2 37.87 19.97 -33.27
N TYR A 3 37.19 20.18 -34.39
CA TYR A 3 35.76 20.50 -34.48
C TYR A 3 35.17 19.35 -35.28
N LEU A 4 34.26 18.55 -34.72
CA LEU A 4 33.26 17.71 -35.41
C LEU A 4 32.58 16.81 -34.36
N HIS A 5 31.36 16.37 -34.67
CA HIS A 5 30.45 15.49 -33.89
C HIS A 5 29.36 16.20 -33.08
N TYR A 6 28.74 17.20 -33.71
CA TYR A 6 27.28 17.35 -33.65
C TYR A 6 26.72 16.92 -35.01
N LEU A 7 25.53 16.30 -34.98
CA LEU A 7 24.76 15.72 -36.11
C LEU A 7 25.17 14.31 -36.56
N ALA A 8 24.42 13.31 -36.09
CA ALA A 8 23.68 12.35 -36.94
C ALA A 8 23.25 11.13 -36.11
N VAL A 9 22.04 11.14 -35.53
CA VAL A 9 21.11 10.00 -35.58
C VAL A 9 19.69 10.57 -35.45
N ALA A 10 19.17 11.08 -36.57
CA ALA A 10 17.74 11.13 -36.80
C ALA A 10 17.38 9.87 -37.61
N ALA A 11 16.22 9.28 -37.28
CA ALA A 11 15.55 8.19 -37.97
C ALA A 11 16.20 6.79 -37.87
N ILE A 12 15.59 5.92 -37.07
CA ILE A 12 14.89 4.68 -37.50
C ILE A 12 14.14 4.18 -36.25
N PHE A 13 12.87 4.53 -36.13
CA PHE A 13 11.89 3.78 -35.34
C PHE A 13 10.50 4.04 -35.93
N TRP A 14 10.34 3.66 -37.19
CA TRP A 14 9.06 3.40 -37.81
C TRP A 14 9.16 2.00 -38.44
N LEU A 15 8.71 0.99 -37.70
CA LEU A 15 7.76 -0.01 -38.18
C LEU A 15 7.41 -0.96 -37.02
N LEU A 16 6.11 -1.28 -36.92
CA LEU A 16 5.43 -2.08 -35.89
C LEU A 16 5.05 -1.34 -34.59
N MET A 17 4.55 -0.11 -34.72
CA MET A 17 3.43 0.26 -33.84
C MET A 17 2.15 -0.20 -34.53
N THR A 18 1.57 -1.30 -34.05
CA THR A 18 0.12 -1.43 -34.17
C THR A 18 -0.49 -0.18 -33.54
N PRO A 19 -1.46 0.49 -34.19
CA PRO A 19 -2.13 1.60 -33.53
C PRO A 19 -2.77 1.04 -32.25
N VAL A 20 -2.25 1.42 -31.09
CA VAL A 20 -3.01 1.33 -29.85
C VAL A 20 -4.11 2.34 -30.03
N THR A 21 -5.25 1.89 -30.54
CA THR A 21 -6.46 2.70 -30.62
C THR A 21 -6.77 3.17 -29.21
N ALA A 22 -6.68 4.49 -29.00
CA ALA A 22 -7.21 5.08 -27.78
C ALA A 22 -8.66 4.61 -27.62
N PRO A 23 -9.07 4.17 -26.42
CA PRO A 23 -10.44 3.73 -26.20
C PRO A 23 -11.39 4.87 -26.58
N ALA A 24 -12.53 4.53 -27.18
CA ALA A 24 -13.53 5.54 -27.51
C ALA A 24 -13.94 6.29 -26.22
N ALA A 25 -14.18 7.60 -26.33
CA ALA A 25 -14.53 8.43 -25.16
C ALA A 25 -15.74 7.86 -24.38
N ASP A 26 -16.69 7.25 -25.09
CA ASP A 26 -17.86 6.59 -24.51
C ASP A 26 -17.50 5.36 -23.66
N ASP A 27 -16.50 4.55 -24.08
CA ASP A 27 -16.03 3.41 -23.32
C ASP A 27 -15.39 3.84 -21.99
N VAL A 28 -14.59 4.91 -22.01
CA VAL A 28 -13.94 5.43 -20.81
C VAL A 28 -14.99 5.97 -19.83
N GLN A 29 -16.04 6.62 -20.33
CA GLN A 29 -17.14 7.08 -19.48
C GLN A 29 -17.93 5.91 -18.87
N GLN A 30 -18.14 4.83 -19.62
CA GLN A 30 -18.76 3.62 -19.08
C GLN A 30 -17.93 3.00 -17.96
N LEU A 31 -16.61 2.89 -18.14
CA LEU A 31 -15.71 2.39 -17.09
C LEU A 31 -15.68 3.32 -15.87
N ARG A 32 -15.70 4.64 -16.09
CA ARG A 32 -15.81 5.64 -15.02
C ARG A 32 -17.08 5.46 -14.21
N ALA A 33 -18.21 5.26 -14.88
CA ALA A 33 -19.50 5.01 -14.22
C ALA A 33 -19.50 3.70 -13.42
N GLN A 34 -18.85 2.65 -13.93
CA GLN A 34 -18.65 1.41 -13.18
C GLN A 34 -17.85 1.66 -11.89
N PHE A 35 -16.76 2.41 -11.98
CA PHE A 35 -15.92 2.71 -10.82
C PHE A 35 -16.62 3.62 -9.80
N ALA A 36 -17.34 4.65 -10.26
CA ALA A 36 -18.17 5.49 -9.40
C ALA A 36 -19.21 4.66 -8.63
N SER A 37 -19.87 3.72 -9.30
CA SER A 37 -20.83 2.79 -8.69
C SER A 37 -20.20 1.86 -7.63
N ILE A 38 -18.90 1.57 -7.71
CA ILE A 38 -18.14 0.88 -6.65
C ILE A 38 -17.97 1.80 -5.45
N VAL A 39 -17.54 3.04 -5.68
CA VAL A 39 -17.36 4.06 -4.61
C VAL A 39 -18.68 4.34 -3.89
N ASP A 40 -19.79 4.47 -4.63
CA ASP A 40 -21.13 4.65 -4.04
C ASP A 40 -21.53 3.45 -3.18
N GLY A 41 -21.16 2.23 -3.59
CA GLY A 41 -21.35 1.03 -2.79
C GLY A 41 -20.59 1.10 -1.47
N LEU A 42 -19.31 1.49 -1.51
CA LEU A 42 -18.49 1.68 -0.31
C LEU A 42 -19.05 2.76 0.61
N ASN A 43 -19.54 3.87 0.05
CA ASN A 43 -20.22 4.94 0.80
C ASN A 43 -21.52 4.46 1.45
N GLY A 44 -22.20 3.46 0.88
CA GLY A 44 -23.36 2.79 1.48
C GLY A 44 -23.00 1.59 2.35
N ASN A 45 -21.73 1.47 2.78
CA ASN A 45 -21.19 0.35 3.56
C ASN A 45 -21.41 -1.04 2.94
N SER A 46 -21.43 -1.10 1.60
CA SER A 46 -21.57 -2.33 0.81
C SER A 46 -20.31 -2.63 0.00
N PHE A 47 -19.70 -3.78 0.28
CA PHE A 47 -18.46 -4.21 -0.37
C PHE A 47 -18.68 -5.11 -1.59
N ASP A 48 -19.93 -5.41 -1.97
CA ASP A 48 -20.22 -6.40 -3.01
C ASP A 48 -19.65 -6.03 -4.38
N LYS A 49 -19.81 -4.77 -4.80
CA LYS A 49 -19.27 -4.29 -6.08
C LYS A 49 -17.76 -4.18 -6.02
N PHE A 50 -17.21 -3.73 -4.89
CA PHE A 50 -15.78 -3.64 -4.67
C PHE A 50 -15.11 -5.02 -4.77
N ASN A 51 -15.59 -6.00 -4.01
CA ASN A 51 -15.08 -7.36 -3.99
C ASN A 51 -15.17 -8.04 -5.37
N ARG A 52 -16.26 -7.83 -6.11
CA ARG A 52 -16.42 -8.35 -7.49
C ARG A 52 -15.50 -7.66 -8.50
N ALA A 53 -15.14 -6.41 -8.27
CA ALA A 53 -14.24 -5.67 -9.13
C ALA A 53 -12.76 -6.02 -8.91
N ILE A 54 -12.39 -6.59 -7.75
CA ILE A 54 -10.99 -7.01 -7.53
C ILE A 54 -10.58 -8.07 -8.57
N ALA A 55 -9.46 -7.80 -9.26
CA ALA A 55 -8.78 -8.76 -10.11
C ALA A 55 -8.10 -9.83 -9.24
N ARG A 56 -8.89 -10.78 -8.72
CA ARG A 56 -8.47 -11.73 -7.68
C ARG A 56 -7.13 -12.40 -7.96
N ASN A 57 -6.93 -12.90 -9.17
CA ASN A 57 -5.70 -13.62 -9.52
C ASN A 57 -4.48 -12.69 -9.51
N ASP A 58 -4.60 -11.49 -10.07
CA ASP A 58 -3.53 -10.49 -10.06
C ASP A 58 -3.23 -10.01 -8.64
N MET A 59 -4.26 -9.75 -7.85
CA MET A 59 -4.14 -9.34 -6.44
C MET A 59 -3.42 -10.43 -5.63
N ILE A 60 -3.84 -11.69 -5.74
CA ILE A 60 -3.17 -12.82 -5.06
C ILE A 60 -1.72 -12.94 -5.52
N ALA A 61 -1.45 -12.84 -6.82
CA ALA A 61 -0.10 -12.92 -7.36
C ALA A 61 0.80 -11.81 -6.80
N ARG A 62 0.28 -10.58 -6.61
CA ARG A 62 1.02 -9.45 -6.02
C ARG A 62 1.21 -9.57 -4.52
N ILE A 63 0.18 -10.01 -3.79
CA ILE A 63 0.24 -10.25 -2.34
C ILE A 63 1.27 -11.34 -2.04
N TYR A 64 1.24 -12.45 -2.78
CA TYR A 64 2.21 -13.52 -2.58
C TYR A 64 3.58 -13.14 -3.11
N GLY A 65 3.67 -12.62 -4.33
CA GLY A 65 4.94 -12.21 -4.94
C GLY A 65 6.05 -13.25 -4.73
N SER A 66 7.24 -12.77 -4.37
CA SER A 66 8.39 -13.59 -3.95
C SER A 66 8.38 -13.89 -2.44
N ARG A 67 7.27 -13.61 -1.74
CA ARG A 67 7.18 -13.73 -0.28
C ARG A 67 7.03 -15.18 0.14
N LEU A 68 7.82 -15.57 1.13
CA LEU A 68 7.69 -16.87 1.80
C LEU A 68 6.59 -16.82 2.85
N ILE A 69 5.35 -17.04 2.42
CA ILE A 69 4.17 -17.12 3.29
C ILE A 69 3.83 -18.58 3.55
N ASP A 70 3.49 -18.90 4.80
CA ASP A 70 3.07 -20.23 5.23
C ASP A 70 1.86 -20.76 4.42
N GLN A 71 1.85 -22.05 4.11
CA GLN A 71 0.82 -22.65 3.25
C GLN A 71 -0.57 -22.69 3.91
N ASN A 72 -0.66 -22.80 5.23
CA ASN A 72 -1.94 -22.72 5.93
C ASN A 72 -2.47 -21.29 5.90
N VAL A 73 -1.59 -20.30 6.05
CA VAL A 73 -1.94 -18.88 5.92
C VAL A 73 -2.44 -18.57 4.51
N LYS A 74 -1.73 -19.01 3.46
CA LYS A 74 -2.18 -18.84 2.06
C LYS A 74 -3.54 -19.49 1.81
N ARG A 75 -3.75 -20.72 2.33
CA ARG A 75 -5.03 -21.43 2.20
C ARG A 75 -6.16 -20.70 2.89
N ALA A 76 -5.96 -20.27 4.14
CA ALA A 76 -6.96 -19.52 4.90
C ALA A 76 -7.32 -18.19 4.21
N PHE A 77 -6.30 -17.40 3.80
CA PHE A 77 -6.50 -16.15 3.08
C PHE A 77 -7.23 -16.36 1.74
N SER A 78 -6.91 -17.42 1.00
CA SER A 78 -7.56 -17.69 -0.29
C SER A 78 -9.00 -18.16 -0.14
N ALA A 79 -9.30 -18.94 0.90
CA ALA A 79 -10.63 -19.47 1.18
C ALA A 79 -11.62 -18.35 1.51
N ASP A 80 -11.18 -17.33 2.24
CA ASP A 80 -12.01 -16.19 2.65
C ASP A 80 -11.49 -14.85 2.09
N PHE A 81 -11.08 -14.88 0.82
CA PHE A 81 -10.40 -13.75 0.18
C PHE A 81 -11.20 -12.44 0.25
N ALA A 82 -12.50 -12.47 0.01
CA ALA A 82 -13.33 -11.27 0.01
C ALA A 82 -13.39 -10.60 1.39
N ALA A 83 -13.64 -11.38 2.46
CA ALA A 83 -13.68 -10.84 3.81
C ALA A 83 -12.29 -10.38 4.27
N ALA A 84 -11.22 -11.10 3.90
CA ALA A 84 -9.85 -10.70 4.22
C ALA A 84 -9.47 -9.36 3.58
N ILE A 85 -9.77 -9.19 2.28
CA ILE A 85 -9.53 -7.92 1.56
C ILE A 85 -10.34 -6.78 2.17
N GLN A 86 -11.61 -7.00 2.47
CA GLN A 86 -12.47 -6.01 3.13
C GLN A 86 -11.91 -5.61 4.50
N GLY A 87 -11.53 -6.58 5.34
CA GLY A 87 -10.96 -6.31 6.65
C GLY A 87 -9.67 -5.49 6.57
N MET A 88 -8.77 -5.86 5.66
CA MET A 88 -7.52 -5.12 5.44
C MET A 88 -7.76 -3.72 4.87
N PHE A 89 -8.74 -3.56 3.97
CA PHE A 89 -9.13 -2.26 3.43
C PHE A 89 -9.70 -1.35 4.52
N VAL A 90 -10.61 -1.84 5.37
CA VAL A 90 -11.16 -1.05 6.48
C VAL A 90 -10.07 -0.68 7.49
N ALA A 91 -9.19 -1.62 7.81
CA ALA A 91 -8.05 -1.36 8.69
C ALA A 91 -7.02 -0.39 8.07
N SER A 92 -7.13 -0.11 6.77
CA SER A 92 -6.23 0.79 6.05
C SER A 92 -6.54 2.26 6.33
N PHE A 93 -7.71 2.58 6.86
CA PHE A 93 -8.05 3.94 7.25
C PHE A 93 -7.58 4.30 8.66
N PRO A 94 -7.35 5.59 8.94
CA PRO A 94 -7.21 6.07 10.30
C PRO A 94 -8.45 5.72 11.15
N PRO A 95 -8.30 5.57 12.48
CA PRO A 95 -9.46 5.40 13.36
C PRO A 95 -10.50 6.50 13.13
N SER A 96 -11.75 6.08 12.90
CA SER A 96 -12.89 6.96 12.68
C SER A 96 -14.06 6.53 13.55
N SER A 97 -14.80 7.51 14.08
CA SER A 97 -16.06 7.29 14.82
C SER A 97 -17.32 7.39 13.95
N LYS A 98 -17.16 7.76 12.68
CA LYS A 98 -18.26 7.86 11.70
C LYS A 98 -17.91 7.18 10.38
N GLU A 99 -18.89 7.17 9.48
CA GLU A 99 -18.79 6.65 8.13
C GLU A 99 -17.62 7.28 7.34
N ILE A 100 -16.96 6.45 6.54
CA ILE A 100 -15.85 6.84 5.68
C ILE A 100 -16.42 7.07 4.28
N LEU A 101 -16.38 8.31 3.81
CA LEU A 101 -16.99 8.72 2.53
C LEU A 101 -15.90 8.96 1.47
N GLY A 102 -15.98 8.19 0.39
CA GLY A 102 -15.16 8.32 -0.81
C GLY A 102 -15.75 9.29 -1.83
N THR A 103 -14.88 10.11 -2.42
CA THR A 103 -15.17 10.96 -3.59
C THR A 103 -14.21 10.61 -4.72
N LEU A 104 -14.73 10.24 -5.90
CA LEU A 104 -13.91 10.06 -7.10
C LEU A 104 -13.39 11.42 -7.58
N ILE A 105 -12.08 11.63 -7.50
CA ILE A 105 -11.41 12.88 -7.86
C ILE A 105 -10.95 12.85 -9.31
N ASP A 106 -10.34 11.74 -9.72
CA ASP A 106 -9.78 11.57 -11.04
C ASP A 106 -9.98 10.15 -11.55
N PHE A 107 -10.11 10.01 -12.87
CA PHE A 107 -10.30 8.74 -13.55
C PHE A 107 -9.78 8.83 -14.97
N GLN A 108 -8.85 7.93 -15.31
CA GLN A 108 -8.23 7.89 -16.64
C GLN A 108 -8.00 6.44 -17.08
N PHE A 109 -8.06 6.23 -18.40
CA PHE A 109 -7.78 4.95 -19.04
C PHE A 109 -6.98 5.18 -20.32
N GLU A 110 -6.00 4.32 -20.56
CA GLU A 110 -5.21 4.24 -21.78
C GLU A 110 -5.13 2.77 -22.21
N GLY A 111 -5.79 2.45 -23.33
CA GLY A 111 -5.99 1.07 -23.77
C GLY A 111 -6.69 0.22 -22.69
N ASP A 112 -6.03 -0.85 -22.26
CA ASP A 112 -6.53 -1.79 -21.26
C ASP A 112 -6.11 -1.46 -19.82
N GLN A 113 -5.36 -0.39 -19.60
CA GLN A 113 -4.90 0.04 -18.28
C GLN A 113 -5.58 1.35 -17.88
N GLY A 114 -5.78 1.55 -16.58
CA GLY A 114 -6.33 2.78 -16.08
C GLY A 114 -5.94 3.06 -14.64
N SER A 115 -6.33 4.23 -14.18
CA SER A 115 -6.17 4.62 -12.78
C SER A 115 -7.33 5.47 -12.31
N ALA A 116 -7.62 5.39 -11.02
CA ALA A 116 -8.57 6.27 -10.38
C ALA A 116 -8.01 6.80 -9.06
N VAL A 117 -8.34 8.05 -8.74
CA VAL A 117 -7.99 8.67 -7.46
C VAL A 117 -9.27 8.87 -6.67
N VAL A 118 -9.35 8.25 -5.50
CA VAL A 118 -10.46 8.43 -4.56
C VAL A 118 -9.93 9.14 -3.31
N ARG A 119 -10.59 10.22 -2.94
CA ARG A 119 -10.39 10.88 -1.65
C ARG A 119 -11.42 10.35 -0.66
N TYR A 120 -10.96 9.66 0.38
CA TYR A 120 -11.78 9.23 1.50
C TYR A 120 -11.70 10.26 2.62
N ALA A 121 -12.82 10.59 3.26
CA ALA A 121 -12.89 11.48 4.40
C ALA A 121 -13.80 10.89 5.48
N ALA A 122 -13.50 11.15 6.75
CA ALA A 122 -14.32 10.72 7.87
C ALA A 122 -14.14 11.65 9.09
N SER A 123 -15.00 11.56 10.10
CA SER A 123 -14.73 12.29 11.35
C SER A 123 -13.60 11.60 12.11
N GLY A 124 -12.45 12.26 12.17
CA GLY A 124 -11.22 11.72 12.77
C GLY A 124 -9.99 11.97 11.90
N TYR A 125 -10.16 12.18 10.59
CA TYR A 125 -9.09 12.58 9.68
C TYR A 125 -9.64 13.34 8.46
N ARG A 126 -8.89 14.34 7.98
CA ARG A 126 -9.39 15.25 6.92
C ARG A 126 -9.59 14.53 5.59
N PHE A 127 -8.59 13.76 5.16
CA PHE A 127 -8.69 12.89 4.00
C PHE A 127 -7.58 11.84 3.97
N SER A 128 -7.85 10.70 3.34
CA SER A 128 -6.84 9.76 2.83
C SER A 128 -7.07 9.59 1.33
N TYR A 129 -6.00 9.56 0.54
CA TYR A 129 -6.08 9.30 -0.89
C TYR A 129 -5.75 7.84 -1.18
N HIS A 130 -6.61 7.21 -1.96
CA HIS A 130 -6.32 5.92 -2.57
C HIS A 130 -6.15 6.12 -4.07
N VAL A 131 -5.01 5.68 -4.61
CA VAL A 131 -4.74 5.66 -6.04
C VAL A 131 -4.85 4.22 -6.53
N TYR A 132 -5.93 3.93 -7.24
CA TYR A 132 -6.25 2.61 -7.76
C TYR A 132 -5.57 2.37 -9.09
N GLU A 133 -4.96 1.20 -9.22
CA GLU A 133 -4.52 0.64 -10.48
C GLU A 133 -5.65 -0.23 -11.04
N LEU A 134 -6.05 0.06 -12.28
CA LEU A 134 -7.23 -0.53 -12.90
C LEU A 134 -6.83 -1.20 -14.21
N LYS A 135 -7.60 -2.22 -14.61
CA LYS A 135 -7.53 -2.79 -15.95
C LYS A 135 -8.90 -3.03 -16.54
N ARG A 136 -8.96 -3.04 -17.87
CA ARG A 136 -10.12 -3.52 -18.63
C ARG A 136 -9.99 -5.02 -18.81
N ALA A 137 -11.03 -5.77 -18.48
CA ALA A 137 -11.10 -7.22 -18.68
C ALA A 137 -12.24 -7.57 -19.63
N GLY A 138 -11.92 -8.07 -20.82
CA GLY A 138 -12.91 -8.40 -21.84
C GLY A 138 -13.62 -7.15 -22.41
N LYS A 139 -14.85 -7.33 -22.92
CA LYS A 139 -15.68 -6.25 -23.49
C LYS A 139 -16.23 -5.31 -22.40
N ASP A 140 -15.37 -4.53 -21.77
CA ASP A 140 -15.73 -3.38 -20.91
C ASP A 140 -16.02 -3.67 -19.44
N ARG A 141 -15.51 -4.77 -18.87
CA ARG A 141 -15.54 -4.96 -17.41
C ARG A 141 -14.32 -4.32 -16.77
N LEU A 142 -14.53 -3.35 -15.87
CA LEU A 142 -13.47 -2.78 -15.05
C LEU A 142 -13.03 -3.77 -13.97
N GLN A 143 -11.72 -3.87 -13.73
CA GLN A 143 -11.16 -4.56 -12.58
C GLN A 143 -10.14 -3.70 -11.83
N ILE A 144 -10.15 -3.81 -10.50
CA ILE A 144 -9.16 -3.22 -9.60
C ILE A 144 -8.01 -4.21 -9.43
N VAL A 145 -6.82 -3.81 -9.81
CA VAL A 145 -5.61 -4.65 -9.75
C VAL A 145 -4.92 -4.50 -8.40
N ASP A 146 -4.76 -3.27 -7.93
CA ASP A 146 -4.12 -2.89 -6.67
C ASP A 146 -4.44 -1.43 -6.34
N TRP A 147 -3.99 -0.91 -5.19
CA TRP A 147 -4.01 0.52 -4.92
C TRP A 147 -2.89 0.95 -3.98
N ILE A 148 -2.52 2.23 -4.04
CA ILE A 148 -1.69 2.89 -3.03
C ILE A 148 -2.61 3.55 -2.02
N ASP A 149 -2.41 3.26 -0.74
CA ASP A 149 -3.03 3.95 0.39
C ASP A 149 -2.06 4.99 0.94
N TYR A 150 -2.44 6.27 0.90
CA TYR A 150 -1.58 7.38 1.30
C TYR A 150 -1.45 7.51 2.82
N TYR A 151 -2.45 7.05 3.58
CA TYR A 151 -2.35 7.02 5.04
C TYR A 151 -1.36 5.95 5.49
N ARG A 152 -1.43 4.74 4.91
CA ARG A 152 -0.43 3.69 5.19
C ARG A 152 0.91 3.93 4.51
N GLY A 153 0.96 4.78 3.47
CA GLY A 153 2.17 5.04 2.68
C GLY A 153 2.67 3.79 1.99
N ASN A 154 1.78 2.95 1.45
CA ASN A 154 2.18 1.69 0.82
C ASN A 154 1.16 1.20 -0.22
N ARG A 155 1.61 0.34 -1.12
CA ARG A 155 0.69 -0.47 -1.95
C ARG A 155 -0.03 -1.47 -1.06
N PHE A 156 -1.33 -1.61 -1.25
CA PHE A 156 -2.17 -2.54 -0.49
C PHE A 156 -1.63 -3.97 -0.57
N SER A 157 -1.30 -4.45 -1.77
CA SER A 157 -0.79 -5.81 -1.93
C SER A 157 0.52 -6.08 -1.17
N ALA A 158 1.38 -5.07 -1.06
CA ALA A 158 2.64 -5.18 -0.32
C ALA A 158 2.41 -5.24 1.19
N GLU A 159 1.47 -4.45 1.69
CA GLU A 159 1.05 -4.45 3.09
C GLU A 159 0.37 -5.78 3.47
N ALA A 160 -0.62 -6.22 2.69
CA ALA A 160 -1.29 -7.50 2.88
C ALA A 160 -0.28 -8.67 2.85
N GLY A 161 0.66 -8.66 1.90
CA GLY A 161 1.71 -9.68 1.84
C GLY A 161 2.60 -9.73 3.10
N ALA A 162 2.96 -8.56 3.64
CA ALA A 162 3.70 -8.47 4.90
C ALA A 162 2.87 -8.97 6.09
N GLU A 163 1.59 -8.61 6.17
CA GLU A 163 0.66 -9.11 7.20
C GLU A 163 0.54 -10.63 7.18
N LEU A 164 0.48 -11.26 6.00
CA LEU A 164 0.47 -12.72 5.89
C LEU A 164 1.79 -13.37 6.33
N VAL A 165 2.94 -12.74 6.08
CA VAL A 165 4.23 -13.19 6.65
C VAL A 165 4.21 -13.09 8.18
N MET A 166 3.71 -11.97 8.72
CA MET A 166 3.64 -11.71 10.17
C MET A 166 2.64 -12.62 10.90
N ALA A 167 1.65 -13.18 10.20
CA ALA A 167 0.76 -14.19 10.77
C ALA A 167 1.52 -15.43 11.27
N MET A 168 2.54 -15.85 10.50
CA MET A 168 3.42 -16.97 10.85
C MET A 168 4.88 -16.66 10.48
N PRO A 169 5.59 -15.86 11.29
CA PRO A 169 6.92 -15.34 10.95
C PRO A 169 8.00 -16.39 11.24
N THR A 170 8.14 -17.37 10.34
CA THR A 170 9.26 -18.32 10.40
C THR A 170 10.59 -17.58 10.15
N ARG A 171 11.73 -18.17 10.53
CA ARG A 171 13.06 -17.58 10.27
C ARG A 171 13.25 -17.28 8.77
N ALA A 172 12.92 -18.23 7.91
CA ALA A 172 13.05 -18.06 6.45
C ALA A 172 12.11 -16.97 5.92
N ALA A 173 10.86 -16.93 6.38
CA ALA A 173 9.89 -15.91 5.99
C ALA A 173 10.32 -14.50 6.43
N THR A 174 10.80 -14.38 7.66
CA THR A 174 11.32 -13.14 8.22
C THR A 174 12.50 -12.64 7.41
N ARG A 175 13.52 -13.48 7.17
CA ARG A 175 14.68 -13.13 6.34
C ARG A 175 14.28 -12.75 4.90
N ASN A 176 13.27 -13.40 4.33
CA ASN A 176 12.76 -13.09 3.00
C ASN A 176 12.08 -11.70 2.93
N LEU A 177 11.45 -11.24 4.02
CA LEU A 177 10.78 -9.94 4.09
C LEU A 177 11.75 -8.75 4.29
N LEU A 178 12.91 -8.96 4.88
CA LEU A 178 13.91 -7.91 5.16
C LEU A 178 14.76 -7.58 3.95
N GLU A 179 15.18 -6.33 3.78
CA GLU A 179 16.06 -5.92 2.69
C GLU A 179 17.49 -6.46 2.91
N ASN A 180 18.00 -6.35 4.14
CA ASN A 180 19.29 -6.89 4.52
C ASN A 180 19.23 -8.42 4.65
N LYS A 181 19.86 -9.12 3.70
CA LYS A 181 19.92 -10.58 3.69
C LYS A 181 21.07 -11.15 4.51
N SER A 182 22.02 -10.33 4.97
CA SER A 182 23.23 -10.77 5.70
C SER A 182 23.05 -10.85 7.22
N LEU A 183 21.88 -10.52 7.75
CA LEU A 183 21.59 -10.60 9.20
C LEU A 183 21.90 -12.00 9.75
N SER A 184 22.44 -12.06 10.96
CA SER A 184 22.63 -13.30 11.70
C SER A 184 21.29 -13.96 12.06
N ASP A 185 21.34 -15.24 12.43
CA ASP A 185 20.14 -15.96 12.84
C ASP A 185 19.55 -15.46 14.16
N GLY A 186 20.37 -14.83 15.02
CA GLY A 186 19.94 -14.17 16.25
C GLY A 186 19.13 -12.91 15.95
N GLU A 187 19.63 -12.06 15.05
CA GLU A 187 18.95 -10.83 14.62
C GLU A 187 17.63 -11.16 13.91
N VAL A 188 17.63 -12.13 12.99
CA VAL A 188 16.39 -12.59 12.33
C VAL A 188 15.39 -13.13 13.34
N PHE A 189 15.84 -13.79 14.41
CA PHE A 189 14.96 -14.24 15.48
C PHE A 189 14.34 -13.07 16.25
N GLN A 190 15.11 -12.04 16.61
CA GLN A 190 14.57 -10.85 17.27
C GLN A 190 13.52 -10.13 16.39
N VAL A 191 13.77 -10.02 15.08
CA VAL A 191 12.79 -9.46 14.15
C VAL A 191 11.53 -10.32 14.04
N ALA A 192 11.66 -11.65 14.06
CA ALA A 192 10.51 -12.54 14.08
C ALA A 192 9.67 -12.38 15.36
N GLU A 193 10.31 -12.17 16.52
CA GLU A 193 9.61 -11.85 17.78
C GLU A 193 8.89 -10.51 17.71
N LEU A 194 9.48 -9.50 17.05
CA LEU A 194 8.85 -8.21 16.79
C LEU A 194 7.60 -8.38 15.90
N PHE A 195 7.68 -9.20 14.85
CA PHE A 195 6.52 -9.53 14.02
C PHE A 195 5.40 -10.26 14.78
N LYS A 196 5.75 -11.15 15.72
CA LYS A 196 4.76 -11.76 16.63
C LYS A 196 4.10 -10.71 17.52
N ALA A 197 4.87 -9.77 18.04
CA ALA A 197 4.32 -8.66 18.84
C ALA A 197 3.36 -7.79 18.01
N VAL A 198 3.67 -7.56 16.73
CA VAL A 198 2.76 -6.88 15.79
C VAL A 198 1.47 -7.68 15.58
N ARG A 199 1.57 -8.96 15.23
CA ARG A 199 0.43 -9.85 15.01
C ARG A 199 -0.49 -9.92 16.22
N ASP A 200 0.09 -9.99 17.41
CA ASP A 200 -0.63 -10.07 18.68
C ASP A 200 -1.08 -8.69 19.20
N ASN A 201 -0.80 -7.60 18.47
CA ASN A 201 -1.05 -6.21 18.86
C ASN A 201 -0.49 -5.82 20.25
N LYS A 202 0.72 -6.31 20.57
CA LYS A 202 1.40 -6.09 21.87
C LYS A 202 2.39 -4.93 21.79
N ALA A 203 1.87 -3.69 21.80
CA ALA A 203 2.70 -2.49 21.67
C ALA A 203 3.85 -2.37 22.71
N PRO A 204 3.66 -2.66 24.01
CA PRO A 204 4.78 -2.61 24.97
C PRO A 204 5.92 -3.58 24.61
N ARG A 205 5.58 -4.81 24.19
CA ARG A 205 6.55 -5.82 23.78
C ARG A 205 7.26 -5.43 22.49
N PHE A 206 6.52 -4.83 21.54
CA PHE A 206 7.09 -4.31 20.29
C PHE A 206 8.17 -3.27 20.57
N PHE A 207 7.88 -2.25 21.40
CA PHE A 207 8.85 -1.21 21.72
C PHE A 207 10.01 -1.70 22.56
N GLN A 208 9.79 -2.68 23.44
CA GLN A 208 10.88 -3.34 24.17
C GLN A 208 11.87 -3.99 23.18
N ILE A 209 11.39 -4.84 22.26
CA ILE A 209 12.27 -5.52 21.31
C ILE A 209 12.96 -4.51 20.39
N MET A 210 12.23 -3.50 19.88
CA MET A 210 12.80 -2.44 19.05
C MET A 210 13.93 -1.68 19.76
N GLY A 211 13.83 -1.49 21.08
CA GLY A 211 14.87 -0.80 21.87
C GLY A 211 16.17 -1.60 22.00
N ASP A 212 16.11 -2.91 21.80
CA ASP A 212 17.24 -3.84 21.93
C ASP A 212 17.87 -4.21 20.56
N LEU A 213 17.33 -3.69 19.45
CA LEU A 213 17.84 -3.95 18.10
C LEU A 213 18.98 -3.00 17.73
N ASP A 214 19.95 -3.52 16.98
CA ASP A 214 21.01 -2.71 16.39
C ASP A 214 20.47 -1.69 15.38
N ASP A 215 21.11 -0.52 15.32
CA ASP A 215 20.69 0.62 14.48
C ASP A 215 20.58 0.26 12.99
N ASP A 216 21.42 -0.64 12.51
CA ASP A 216 21.37 -1.08 11.11
C ASP A 216 20.12 -1.92 10.80
N ILE A 217 19.66 -2.73 11.76
CA ILE A 217 18.41 -3.48 11.64
C ILE A 217 17.22 -2.51 11.68
N LEU A 218 17.29 -1.47 12.52
CA LEU A 218 16.22 -0.46 12.63
C LEU A 218 15.98 0.34 11.33
N LYS A 219 16.93 0.33 10.39
CA LYS A 219 16.79 0.96 9.05
C LYS A 219 16.01 0.11 8.04
N GLU A 220 15.68 -1.13 8.40
CA GLU A 220 14.84 -2.01 7.59
C GLU A 220 13.48 -1.36 7.33
N ALA A 221 13.07 -1.28 6.06
CA ALA A 221 11.86 -0.56 5.66
C ALA A 221 10.61 -1.08 6.39
N THR A 222 10.48 -2.40 6.54
CA THR A 222 9.38 -3.01 7.28
C THR A 222 9.36 -2.54 8.74
N LEU A 223 10.53 -2.43 9.40
CA LEU A 223 10.60 -2.01 10.80
C LEU A 223 10.34 -0.52 10.98
N LEU A 224 10.88 0.33 10.08
CA LEU A 224 10.56 1.75 10.06
C LEU A 224 9.04 1.98 9.94
N ARG A 225 8.38 1.24 9.06
CA ARG A 225 6.92 1.35 8.87
C ARG A 225 6.14 0.90 10.10
N LEU A 226 6.51 -0.24 10.67
CA LEU A 226 5.84 -0.78 11.87
C LEU A 226 6.06 0.13 13.08
N GLY A 227 7.29 0.64 13.24
CA GLY A 227 7.67 1.59 14.29
C GLY A 227 6.85 2.87 14.23
N LEU A 228 6.77 3.50 13.06
CA LEU A 228 5.91 4.67 12.86
C LEU A 228 4.43 4.34 13.11
N ARG A 229 3.96 3.14 12.73
CA ARG A 229 2.55 2.75 12.91
C ARG A 229 2.19 2.68 14.38
N PHE A 230 2.98 1.94 15.14
CA PHE A 230 2.77 1.74 16.56
C PHE A 230 2.97 3.05 17.34
N ALA A 231 3.90 3.91 16.91
CA ALA A 231 4.10 5.22 17.51
C ALA A 231 2.85 6.10 17.33
N LEU A 232 2.35 6.23 16.09
CA LEU A 232 1.12 6.98 15.79
C LEU A 232 -0.09 6.44 16.55
N GLN A 233 -0.25 5.11 16.60
CA GLN A 233 -1.34 4.47 17.36
C GLN A 233 -1.24 4.71 18.87
N SER A 234 -0.04 4.86 19.41
CA SER A 234 0.15 5.08 20.84
C SER A 234 -0.19 6.50 21.30
N GLY A 235 -0.18 7.48 20.38
CA GLY A 235 -0.35 8.90 20.71
C GLY A 235 0.78 9.51 21.55
N ASP A 236 1.86 8.76 21.81
CA ASP A 236 3.02 9.21 22.57
C ASP A 236 3.92 10.07 21.68
N GLU A 237 3.96 11.37 21.96
CA GLU A 237 4.71 12.36 21.17
C GLU A 237 6.20 12.00 21.04
N GLY A 238 6.82 11.53 22.13
CA GLY A 238 8.23 11.14 22.13
C GLY A 238 8.50 9.93 21.25
N ARG A 239 7.59 8.94 21.23
CA ARG A 239 7.70 7.79 20.32
C ARG A 239 7.48 8.19 18.87
N ILE A 240 6.52 9.07 18.62
CA ILE A 240 6.23 9.58 17.27
C ILE A 240 7.44 10.34 16.74
N GLU A 241 7.98 11.28 17.51
CA GLU A 241 9.15 12.06 17.12
C GLU A 241 10.36 11.16 16.82
N ASN A 242 10.64 10.19 17.68
CA ASN A 242 11.74 9.24 17.45
C ASN A 242 11.52 8.39 16.19
N ALA A 243 10.30 7.92 15.94
CA ALA A 243 9.99 7.16 14.74
C ALA A 243 10.13 8.00 13.47
N VAL A 244 9.66 9.26 13.49
CA VAL A 244 9.79 10.22 12.38
C VAL A 244 11.27 10.49 12.09
N ARG A 245 12.08 10.78 13.11
CA ARG A 245 13.53 11.02 12.97
C ARG A 245 14.23 9.83 12.33
N ARG A 246 13.91 8.60 12.76
CA ARG A 246 14.48 7.36 12.16
C ARG A 246 14.11 7.21 10.69
N VAL A 247 12.84 7.44 10.33
CA VAL A 247 12.39 7.38 8.94
C VAL A 247 13.14 8.39 8.08
N LEU A 248 13.21 9.65 8.52
CA LEU A 248 13.90 10.71 7.79
C LEU A 248 15.41 10.45 7.63
N ALA A 249 16.06 9.90 8.66
CA ALA A 249 17.47 9.57 8.59
C ALA A 249 17.76 8.39 7.65
N ALA A 250 16.89 7.38 7.63
CA ALA A 250 17.11 6.16 6.87
C ALA A 250 16.61 6.24 5.42
N ARG A 251 15.55 7.01 5.16
CA ARG A 251 14.83 7.08 3.87
C ARG A 251 14.40 8.51 3.51
N PRO A 252 15.34 9.48 3.42
CA PRO A 252 15.01 10.88 3.18
C PRO A 252 14.30 11.14 1.84
N ASP A 253 14.56 10.31 0.83
CA ASP A 253 14.07 10.51 -0.55
C ASP A 253 12.92 9.57 -0.95
N ASP A 254 12.42 8.75 -0.01
CA ASP A 254 11.35 7.82 -0.32
C ASP A 254 9.99 8.51 -0.17
N ALA A 255 9.39 8.81 -1.33
CA ALA A 255 8.12 9.51 -1.44
C ALA A 255 6.99 8.85 -0.63
N LEU A 256 6.96 7.53 -0.48
CA LEU A 256 5.92 6.84 0.27
C LEU A 256 6.02 7.11 1.78
N TYR A 257 7.23 7.23 2.32
CA TYR A 257 7.42 7.66 3.70
C TYR A 257 7.06 9.13 3.87
N SER A 258 7.47 9.99 2.94
CA SER A 258 7.11 11.41 2.97
C SER A 258 5.59 11.61 3.01
N LEU A 259 4.83 10.83 2.24
CA LEU A 259 3.36 10.86 2.26
C LEU A 259 2.79 10.54 3.64
N ARG A 260 3.38 9.57 4.33
CA ARG A 260 2.94 9.12 5.66
C ARG A 260 3.28 10.09 6.78
N LEU A 261 4.25 10.98 6.56
CA LEU A 261 4.64 12.01 7.51
C LEU A 261 3.83 13.31 7.38
N ASN A 262 2.92 13.40 6.39
CA ASN A 262 2.10 14.58 6.17
C ASN A 262 1.29 14.97 7.41
N ASP A 263 0.65 14.01 8.09
CA ASP A 263 -0.16 14.31 9.29
C ASP A 263 0.68 14.83 10.46
N TYR A 264 1.98 14.50 10.50
CA TYR A 264 2.90 15.00 11.53
C TYR A 264 3.38 16.42 11.24
N PHE A 265 3.80 16.70 10.00
CA PHE A 265 4.37 18.00 9.62
C PHE A 265 3.33 19.05 9.22
N ILE A 266 2.17 18.59 8.76
CA ILE A 266 1.04 19.45 8.42
C ILE A 266 0.06 19.30 9.59
N PRO A 267 0.18 20.14 10.64
CA PRO A 267 -0.65 20.00 11.81
C PRO A 267 -2.12 20.02 11.38
N VAL A 268 -2.87 19.05 11.89
CA VAL A 268 -4.33 19.12 11.94
C VAL A 268 -4.65 20.37 12.75
N ARG A 269 -4.80 21.52 12.08
CA ARG A 269 -5.54 22.62 12.69
C ARG A 269 -6.84 21.98 13.14
N ARG A 270 -7.16 22.05 14.44
CA ARG A 270 -8.48 21.67 14.94
C ARG A 270 -9.45 22.54 14.14
N TYR A 271 -10.04 21.96 13.10
CA TYR A 271 -11.15 22.57 12.38
C TYR A 271 -12.37 22.28 13.25
N GLU A 272 -12.39 22.89 14.43
CA GLU A 272 -13.63 23.20 15.14
C GLU A 272 -14.19 24.42 14.43
N GLU A 273 -15.18 24.18 13.57
CA GLU A 273 -16.41 24.96 13.38
C GLU A 273 -17.37 24.18 12.46
#